data_AF-A0A8T4THI9-F1
#
_entry.id   AF-A0A8T4THI9-F1
#
_cell.length_a   1.000
_cell.length_b   1.000
_cell.length_c   1.000
_cell.angle_alpha   90.00
_cell.angle_beta   90.00
_cell.angle_gamma   90.00
#
_symmetry.space_group_name_H-M   'P 1'
#
loop_
_entity.id
_entity.type
_entity.pdbx_description
1 polymer ?
#
loop_
_entity_poly.entity_id
_entity_poly.type
_entity_poly.pdbx_seq_one_letter_code
_entity_poly.pdbx_strand_id
1 'polypeptide(L)' 'MITIQQSIMRDLLIAILLVIVLLSCDQANTVSASYSTQQECEVKGNCRCSFVMCDYIPEGKTYEEVCGKNFSEGWQCVA' A
#
# COMPACT_ATOMS: atom_id res chain seq x y z
N MET A 1 6.30 -38.21 -27.18
CA MET A 1 5.26 -37.88 -26.17
C MET A 1 5.87 -37.09 -25.00
N ILE A 2 6.68 -36.05 -25.27
CA ILE A 2 7.46 -35.30 -24.26
C ILE A 2 7.14 -33.79 -24.32
N THR A 3 6.65 -33.30 -25.46
CA THR A 3 6.38 -31.87 -25.73
C THR A 3 5.23 -31.28 -24.90
N ILE A 4 4.27 -32.12 -24.47
CA ILE A 4 3.08 -31.68 -23.73
C ILE A 4 3.45 -31.35 -22.27
N GLN A 5 4.32 -32.15 -21.63
CA GLN A 5 4.74 -31.96 -20.24
C GLN A 5 5.58 -30.68 -20.05
N GLN A 6 6.38 -30.30 -21.07
CA GLN A 6 7.20 -29.09 -21.05
C GLN A 6 6.38 -27.80 -21.24
N SER A 7 5.26 -27.85 -21.99
CA SER A 7 4.38 -26.68 -22.13
C SER A 7 3.63 -26.39 -20.84
N ILE A 8 3.04 -27.42 -20.22
CA ILE A 8 2.29 -27.28 -18.96
C ILE A 8 3.14 -26.64 -17.85
N MET A 9 4.43 -27.00 -17.76
CA MET A 9 5.34 -26.44 -16.76
C MET A 9 5.63 -24.95 -16.99
N ARG A 10 5.72 -24.50 -18.24
CA ARG A 10 5.90 -23.07 -18.58
C ARG A 10 4.63 -22.28 -18.29
N ASP A 11 3.47 -22.81 -18.67
CA ASP A 11 2.18 -22.17 -18.43
C ASP A 11 1.89 -22.03 -16.92
N LEU A 12 2.24 -23.06 -16.14
CA LEU A 12 2.14 -23.04 -14.67
C LEU A 12 3.09 -21.99 -14.05
N LEU A 13 4.31 -21.87 -14.56
CA LEU A 13 5.27 -20.85 -14.08
C LEU A 13 4.78 -19.42 -14.35
N ILE A 14 4.22 -19.17 -15.54
CA ILE A 14 3.67 -17.88 -15.93
C ILE A 14 2.46 -17.51 -15.06
N ALA A 15 1.57 -18.47 -14.79
CA ALA A 15 0.43 -18.26 -13.91
C ALA A 15 0.86 -17.93 -12.47
N ILE A 16 1.86 -18.63 -11.93
CA ILE A 16 2.40 -18.35 -10.59
C ILE A 16 3.03 -16.95 -10.52
N LEU A 17 3.81 -16.55 -11.52
CA LEU A 17 4.41 -15.21 -11.59
C LEU A 17 3.35 -14.11 -11.64
N LEU A 18 2.28 -14.29 -12.43
CA LEU A 18 1.18 -13.33 -12.52
C LEU A 18 0.43 -13.20 -11.18
N VAL A 19 0.20 -14.33 -10.50
CA VAL A 19 -0.45 -14.33 -9.17
C VAL A 19 0.43 -13.63 -8.13
N ILE A 20 1.74 -13.86 -8.11
CA ILE A 20 2.68 -13.18 -7.20
C ILE A 20 2.69 -11.66 -7.43
N VAL A 21 2.72 -11.21 -8.69
CA VAL A 21 2.66 -9.77 -9.04
C VAL A 21 1.35 -9.13 -8.57
N LEU A 22 0.23 -9.84 -8.66
CA LEU A 22 -1.07 -9.33 -8.22
C LEU A 22 -1.25 -9.34 -6.69
N LEU A 23 -0.54 -10.22 -5.96
CA LEU A 23 -0.57 -10.29 -4.49
C LEU A 23 0.29 -9.23 -3.77
N SER A 24 0.98 -8.35 -4.50
CA SER A 24 2.00 -7.45 -3.93
C SER A 24 1.47 -6.19 -3.23
N CYS A 25 0.15 -6.00 -3.11
CA CYS A 25 -0.45 -4.86 -2.40
C CYS A 25 -1.36 -5.32 -1.24
N ASP A 26 -0.85 -6.14 -0.31
CA ASP A 26 -1.56 -6.41 0.94
C ASP A 26 -0.64 -6.10 2.13
N GLN A 27 -0.72 -4.86 2.61
CA GLN A 27 -0.25 -4.55 3.95
C GLN A 27 -1.15 -3.50 4.59
N ALA A 28 -2.35 -3.94 4.95
CA ALA A 28 -3.14 -3.32 6.00
C ALA A 28 -2.43 -3.54 7.35
N ASN A 29 -1.31 -2.85 7.58
CA ASN A 29 -0.78 -2.70 8.93
C ASN A 29 -1.45 -1.46 9.53
N THR A 30 -2.37 -1.70 10.46
CA THR A 30 -3.33 -0.75 11.03
C THR A 30 -2.72 0.29 11.98
N VAL A 31 -1.52 0.76 11.67
CA VAL A 31 -0.90 1.98 12.18
C VAL A 31 -0.25 2.61 10.96
N SER A 32 -0.93 3.57 10.33
CA SER A 32 -0.42 4.26 9.15
C SER A 32 0.90 4.93 9.50
N ALA A 33 2.01 4.26 9.15
CA ALA A 33 3.33 4.82 9.31
C ALA A 33 3.38 6.07 8.43
N SER A 34 3.56 7.24 9.06
CA SER A 34 3.77 8.48 8.33
C SER A 34 5.25 8.59 7.98
N TYR A 35 5.55 8.65 6.69
CA TYR A 35 6.92 8.80 6.19
C TYR A 35 7.19 10.24 5.77
N SER A 36 8.46 10.63 5.85
CA SER A 36 8.91 11.98 5.53
C SER A 36 8.93 12.28 4.02
N THR A 37 9.13 11.25 3.20
CA THR A 37 9.21 11.35 1.75
C THR A 37 8.36 10.29 1.06
N GLN A 38 7.88 10.61 -0.15
CA GLN A 38 7.10 9.68 -0.97
C GLN A 38 7.90 8.40 -1.24
N GLN A 39 9.17 8.55 -1.61
CA GLN A 39 10.02 7.43 -1.98
C GLN A 39 10.27 6.50 -0.79
N GLU A 40 10.45 7.04 0.42
CA GLU A 40 10.55 6.23 1.63
C GLU A 40 9.25 5.44 1.88
N CYS A 41 8.10 6.08 1.69
CA CYS A 41 6.79 5.44 1.83
C CYS A 41 6.58 4.31 0.82
N GLU A 42 6.85 4.57 -0.47
CA GLU A 42 6.64 3.59 -1.53
C GLU A 42 7.59 2.39 -1.40
N VAL A 43 8.85 2.64 -1.02
CA VAL A 43 9.85 1.57 -0.84
C VAL A 43 9.61 0.76 0.42
N LYS A 44 9.32 1.40 1.56
CA LYS A 44 9.12 0.69 2.85
C LYS A 44 7.73 0.10 2.99
N GLY A 45 6.72 0.81 2.49
CA GLY A 45 5.31 0.41 2.55
C GLY A 45 4.88 -0.52 1.42
N ASN A 46 5.69 -0.63 0.35
CA ASN A 46 5.38 -1.43 -0.83
C ASN A 46 3.96 -1.18 -1.37
N CYS A 47 3.60 0.09 -1.46
CA CYS A 47 2.26 0.57 -1.73
C CYS A 47 2.33 1.89 -2.53
N ARG A 48 1.21 2.33 -3.10
CA ARG A 48 1.12 3.71 -3.58
C ARG A 48 0.89 4.63 -2.39
N CYS A 49 1.64 5.72 -2.34
CA CYS A 49 1.56 6.67 -1.25
C CYS A 49 0.96 8.00 -1.68
N SER A 50 0.20 8.62 -0.77
CA SER A 50 -0.24 10.01 -0.89
C SER A 50 0.21 10.78 0.33
N PHE A 51 0.44 12.08 0.15
CA PHE A 51 0.65 12.98 1.27
C PHE A 51 -0.69 13.23 1.96
N VAL A 52 -0.78 12.87 3.24
CA VAL A 52 -1.98 13.05 4.05
C VAL A 52 -1.73 14.24 4.97
N MET A 53 -2.60 15.23 4.90
CA MET A 53 -2.61 16.41 5.77
C MET A 53 -4.04 16.66 6.28
N CYS A 54 -4.15 17.31 7.44
CA CYS A 54 -5.42 17.73 8.02
C CYS A 54 -5.46 19.25 8.01
N ASP A 55 -5.86 19.82 6.89
CA ASP A 55 -5.74 21.25 6.56
C ASP A 55 -6.93 22.10 7.04
N TYR A 56 -8.05 21.47 7.40
CA TYR A 56 -9.26 22.18 7.80
C TYR A 56 -9.91 21.59 9.07
N ILE A 57 -10.05 22.45 10.08
CA ILE A 57 -10.80 22.16 11.31
C ILE A 57 -12.05 23.08 11.33
N PRO A 58 -13.28 22.53 11.22
CA PRO A 58 -14.48 23.34 11.29
C PRO A 58 -14.68 23.98 12.68
N GLU A 59 -15.40 25.10 12.73
CA GLU A 59 -15.69 25.79 13.99
C GLU A 59 -16.44 24.87 14.97
N GLY A 60 -15.98 24.86 16.23
CA GLY A 60 -16.58 24.04 17.28
C GLY A 60 -16.14 22.57 17.31
N LYS A 61 -15.19 22.15 16.46
CA LYS A 61 -14.54 20.83 16.52
C LYS A 61 -13.10 20.94 16.99
N THR A 62 -12.61 19.91 17.66
CA THR A 62 -11.18 19.80 18.00
C THR A 62 -10.42 19.08 16.89
N TYR A 63 -9.11 19.31 16.85
CA TYR A 63 -8.21 18.65 15.91
C TYR A 63 -8.29 17.11 16.01
N GLU A 64 -8.33 16.57 17.23
CA GLU A 64 -8.40 15.14 17.48
C GLU A 64 -9.73 14.51 17.04
N GLU A 65 -10.82 15.29 17.03
CA GLU A 65 -12.11 14.82 16.52
C GLU A 65 -12.13 14.73 14.99
N VAL A 66 -11.41 15.63 14.31
CA VAL A 66 -11.41 15.74 12.84
C VAL A 66 -10.35 14.87 12.22
N CYS A 67 -9.11 14.97 12.71
CA CYS A 67 -7.95 14.27 12.16
C CYS A 67 -7.71 12.92 12.87
N GLY A 68 -8.18 12.77 14.12
CA GLY A 68 -7.92 11.62 14.98
C GLY A 68 -6.83 11.88 16.02
N LYS A 69 -6.94 11.24 17.19
CA LYS A 69 -6.03 11.42 18.35
C LYS A 69 -4.54 11.14 18.09
N ASN A 70 -4.19 10.51 16.98
CA ASN A 70 -2.80 10.17 16.62
C ASN A 70 -2.50 10.53 15.16
N PHE A 71 -3.19 11.52 14.60
CA PHE A 71 -2.90 11.95 13.25
C PHE A 71 -1.47 12.50 13.15
N SER A 72 -0.71 11.97 12.20
CA SER A 72 0.58 12.50 11.82
C SER A 72 0.55 12.81 10.33
N GLU A 73 0.80 14.06 9.97
CA GLU A 73 0.97 14.44 8.58
C GLU A 73 2.15 13.71 7.96
N GLY A 74 2.08 13.47 6.66
CA GLY A 74 3.15 12.86 5.88
C GLY A 74 2.65 11.82 4.90
N TRP A 75 3.59 11.10 4.30
CA TRP A 75 3.30 10.12 3.27
C TRP A 75 2.76 8.84 3.90
N GLN A 76 1.58 8.42 3.46
CA GLN A 76 0.92 7.20 3.94
C GLN A 76 0.46 6.36 2.74
N CYS A 77 0.45 5.04 2.92
CA CYS A 77 -0.15 4.12 1.95
C CYS A 77 -1.63 4.45 1.77
N VAL A 78 -2.05 4.67 0.53
CA VAL A 78 -3.46 4.77 0.17
C VAL A 78 -3.91 3.43 -0.40
N ALA A 79 -5.00 2.91 0.15
CA ALA A 79 -5.64 1.68 -0.36
C ALA A 79 -6.31 1.92 -1.71
#